data_AF-A0A2H6B533-F1
#
_entry.id   AF-A0A2H6B533-F1
#
_cell.length_a   1.000
_cell.length_b   1.000
_cell.length_c   1.000
_cell.angle_alpha   90.00
_cell.angle_beta   90.00
_cell.angle_gamma   90.00
#
_symmetry.space_group_name_H-M   'P 1'
#
loop_
_entity.id
_entity.type
_entity.pdbx_description
1 polymer ?
#
loop_
_entity_poly.entity_id
_entity_poly.type
_entity_poly.pdbx_seq_one_letter_code
_entity_poly.pdbx_strand_id
1 'polypeptide(L)' 'MALPITEAIPPVPTVAHGRATRLLDVTLASLALVMAAPLLAVAALAIKLTWPGPVFYRQRRV' A
#
# COMPACT_ATOMS: atom_id res chain seq x y z
N MET A 1 -5.27 -0.28 -42.82
CA MET A 1 -3.85 -0.51 -42.47
C MET A 1 -3.76 -0.60 -40.96
N ALA A 2 -4.04 -1.77 -40.39
CA ALA A 2 -4.09 -1.99 -38.94
C ALA A 2 -2.67 -2.23 -38.41
N LEU A 3 -2.25 -1.47 -37.41
CA LEU A 3 -0.97 -1.73 -36.74
C LEU A 3 -1.11 -2.95 -35.82
N PRO A 4 -0.09 -3.83 -35.79
CA PRO A 4 -0.09 -5.05 -34.99
C PRO A 4 0.11 -4.70 -33.51
N ILE A 5 -0.98 -4.42 -32.80
CA ILE A 5 -1.00 -4.36 -31.32
C ILE A 5 -0.76 -5.73 -30.65
N THR A 6 -0.22 -6.71 -31.38
CA THR A 6 -0.14 -8.12 -30.97
C THR A 6 1.26 -8.57 -30.53
N GLU A 7 2.32 -7.75 -30.65
CA GLU A 7 3.68 -8.30 -30.60
C GLU A 7 4.42 -8.25 -29.25
N ALA A 8 3.97 -7.52 -28.23
CA ALA A 8 4.71 -7.55 -26.96
C ALA A 8 3.87 -7.11 -25.76
N ILE A 9 2.84 -7.88 -25.41
CA ILE A 9 2.46 -7.91 -23.99
C ILE A 9 3.55 -8.78 -23.35
N PRO A 10 4.50 -8.21 -22.57
CA PRO A 10 5.49 -9.02 -21.90
C PRO A 10 4.75 -10.07 -21.07
N PRO A 11 5.28 -11.30 -20.92
CA PRO A 11 4.63 -12.31 -20.10
C PRO A 11 4.35 -11.69 -18.74
N VAL A 12 3.06 -11.50 -18.43
CA VAL A 12 2.63 -10.99 -17.12
C VAL A 12 3.27 -11.93 -16.12
N PRO A 13 4.13 -11.43 -15.20
CA PRO A 13 4.87 -12.29 -14.30
C PRO A 13 3.86 -13.20 -13.61
N THR A 14 3.87 -14.47 -14.00
CA THR A 14 2.96 -15.47 -13.47
C THR A 14 3.24 -15.55 -11.97
N VAL A 15 2.16 -15.66 -11.20
CA VAL A 15 2.05 -15.55 -9.72
C VAL A 15 2.91 -16.53 -8.89
N ALA A 16 4.01 -17.05 -9.43
CA ALA A 16 4.97 -17.94 -8.79
C ALA A 16 5.82 -17.28 -7.67
N HIS A 17 5.55 -16.03 -7.26
CA HIS A 17 6.25 -15.32 -6.17
C HIS A 17 5.48 -15.31 -4.82
N GLY A 18 4.36 -16.03 -4.72
CA GLY A 18 3.25 -15.63 -3.86
C GLY A 18 3.41 -15.65 -2.33
N ARG A 19 4.46 -16.26 -1.76
CA ARG A 19 4.60 -16.39 -0.28
C ARG A 19 5.81 -15.70 0.30
N ALA A 20 7.01 -15.94 -0.24
CA ALA A 20 8.24 -15.34 0.30
C ALA A 20 8.24 -13.82 0.15
N THR A 21 7.89 -13.30 -1.03
CA THR A 21 7.76 -11.85 -1.27
C THR A 21 6.69 -11.25 -0.38
N ARG A 22 5.56 -11.95 -0.19
CA ARG A 22 4.49 -11.49 0.68
C ARG A 22 4.91 -11.44 2.15
N LEU A 23 5.66 -12.43 2.62
CA LEU A 23 6.20 -12.44 3.98
C LEU A 23 7.16 -11.27 4.20
N LEU A 24 8.05 -11.02 3.23
CA LEU A 24 8.97 -9.89 3.27
C LEU A 24 8.21 -8.56 3.30
N ASP A 25 7.24 -8.35 2.41
CA ASP A 25 6.47 -7.12 2.35
C ASP A 25 5.76 -6.85 3.69
N VAL A 26 5.15 -7.88 4.28
CA VAL A 26 4.43 -7.76 5.56
C VAL A 26 5.39 -7.51 6.72
N THR A 27 6.55 -8.18 6.78
CA THR A 27 7.52 -8.00 7.87
C THR A 27 8.15 -6.61 7.82
N LEU A 28 8.59 -6.15 6.64
CA LEU A 28 9.15 -4.82 6.47
C LEU A 28 8.09 -3.73 6.73
N ALA A 29 6.86 -3.89 6.23
CA ALA A 29 5.79 -2.94 6.49
C ALA A 29 5.44 -2.88 7.98
N SER A 30 5.42 -4.01 8.69
CA SER A 30 5.15 -4.05 10.13
C SER A 30 6.26 -3.37 10.93
N LEU A 31 7.52 -3.64 10.60
CA LEU A 31 8.67 -2.99 11.26
C LEU A 31 8.64 -1.47 11.03
N ALA A 32 8.43 -1.04 9.79
CA ALA A 32 8.29 0.38 9.47
C ALA A 32 7.11 1.02 10.21
N LEU A 33 5.98 0.32 10.31
CA LEU A 33 4.80 0.81 11.04
C LEU A 33 5.08 0.98 12.53
N VAL A 34 5.78 0.04 13.18
CA VAL A 34 6.17 0.17 14.60
C VAL A 34 7.10 1.36 14.80
N MET A 35 8.10 1.53 13.93
CA MET A 35 9.02 2.68 14.01
C MET A 35 8.30 4.02 13.77
N ALA A 36 7.33 4.06 12.86
CA ALA A 36 6.55 5.26 12.56
C ALA A 36 5.38 5.49 13.53
N ALA A 37 4.98 4.50 14.33
CA ALA A 37 3.85 4.55 15.24
C ALA A 37 3.83 5.78 16.18
N PRO A 38 4.93 6.19 16.86
CA PRO A 38 4.90 7.37 17.72
C PRO A 38 4.58 8.65 16.94
N LEU A 39 5.14 8.84 15.74
CA LEU A 39 4.83 9.99 14.89
C LEU A 39 3.36 9.97 14.44
N LEU A 40 2.87 8.81 14.00
CA LEU A 40 1.48 8.64 13.59
C LEU A 40 0.50 8.87 14.76
N ALA A 41 0.87 8.50 15.98
CA ALA A 41 0.07 8.74 17.19
C ALA A 41 -0.04 10.23 17.52
N VAL A 42 1.07 10.98 17.44
CA VAL A 42 1.06 12.44 17.61
C VAL A 42 0.19 13.11 16.55
N ALA A 43 0.32 12.70 15.29
CA ALA A 43 -0.51 13.21 14.20
C ALA A 43 -2.00 12.89 14.41
N ALA A 44 -2.34 11.67 14.83
CA ALA A 44 -3.70 11.25 15.13
C ALA A 44 -4.32 12.10 16.25
N LEU A 45 -3.56 12.37 17.31
CA LEU A 45 -4.00 13.22 18.41
C LEU A 45 -4.22 14.67 17.94
N ALA A 46 -3.28 15.22 17.17
CA ALA A 46 -3.39 16.57 16.64
C ALA A 46 -4.65 16.74 15.76
N ILE A 47 -4.95 15.77 14.89
CA ILE A 47 -6.17 15.76 14.09
C ILE A 47 -7.40 15.74 14.99
N LYS A 48 -7.42 14.90 16.02
CA LYS A 48 -8.59 14.74 16.89
C LYS A 48 -8.87 15.97 17.77
N LEU A 49 -7.82 16.71 18.14
CA LEU A 49 -7.93 17.94 18.91
C LEU A 49 -8.30 19.15 18.06
N THR A 50 -7.93 19.15 16.77
CA THR A 50 -8.19 20.30 15.87
C THR A 50 -9.44 20.15 15.02
N TRP A 51 -9.89 18.92 14.74
CA TRP A 51 -11.03 18.63 13.88
C TRP A 51 -11.96 17.56 14.49
N PRO A 52 -13.30 17.71 14.36
CA PRO A 52 -14.26 16.74 14.91
C PRO A 52 -14.30 15.39 14.17
N GLY A 53 -13.60 15.28 13.04
CA GLY A 53 -13.65 14.12 12.14
C GLY A 53 -12.93 12.85 12.64
N PRO A 54 -13.04 11.75 11.88
CA PRO A 54 -12.27 10.54 12.09
C PRO A 54 -10.81 10.72 11.66
N VAL A 55 -9.88 10.05 12.35
CA VAL A 55 -8.44 10.08 12.02
C VAL A 55 -8.14 9.32 10.73
N PHE A 56 -8.86 8.22 10.47
CA PHE A 56 -8.65 7.39 9.28
C PHE A 56 -9.78 7.58 8.27
N TYR A 57 -9.39 7.82 7.02
CA TYR A 57 -10.28 7.82 5.86
C TYR A 57 -9.99 6.59 5.00
N ARG A 58 -11.04 5.89 4.56
CA ARG A 58 -10.91 4.72 3.68
C ARG A 58 -11.42 5.06 2.29
N GLN A 59 -10.50 5.20 1.34
CA GLN A 59 -10.82 5.37 -0.07
C GLN A 59 -11.01 4.00 -0.75
N ARG A 60 -12.11 3.83 -1.50
CA ARG A 60 -12.30 2.66 -2.37
C ARG A 60 -11.45 2.84 -3.63
N ARG A 61 -10.56 1.89 -3.91
CA ARG A 61 -9.82 1.83 -5.18
C ARG A 61 -10.70 1.18 -6.25
N VAL A 62 -10.69 1.76 -7.45
CA VAL A 62 -11.32 1.22 -8.68
C VAL A 62 -10.32 0.39 -9.48
#